data_AF-A0AAE6C5B6-F1
#
_entry.id   AF-A0AAE6C5B6-F1
#
_cell.length_a   1.000
_cell.length_b   1.000
_cell.length_c   1.000
_cell.angle_alpha   90.00
_cell.angle_beta   90.00
_cell.angle_gamma   90.00
#
_symmetry.space_group_name_H-M   'P 1'
#
loop_
_entity.id
_entity.type
_entity.pdbx_description
1 polymer ?
#
loop_
_entity_poly.entity_id
_entity_poly.type
_entity_poly.pdbx_seq_one_letter_code
_entity_poly.pdbx_strand_id
1 'polypeptide(L)'
;MGNYETPAEMVARHVSEGEKHLAHQTALIERLRRMGLPTEEAQALLERFYLLQAQHEEHRQRISEECEFGLRDRQGNLLPRRRQRQKR
;
A
#
# COMPACT_ATOMS: atom_id res chain seq x y z
N MET A 1 15.52 21.07 -2.13
CA MET A 1 15.66 20.01 -1.10
C MET A 1 14.58 18.99 -1.38
N GLY A 2 14.93 17.82 -1.91
CA GLY A 2 13.92 16.79 -2.21
C GLY A 2 13.28 16.30 -0.92
N ASN A 3 11.95 16.31 -0.84
CA ASN A 3 11.24 15.61 0.23
C ASN A 3 11.49 14.11 0.00
N TYR A 4 12.45 13.53 0.73
CA TYR A 4 12.59 12.09 0.81
C TYR A 4 11.42 11.59 1.63
N GLU A 5 10.40 11.07 0.94
CA GLU A 5 9.26 10.41 1.57
C GLU A 5 9.77 9.23 2.40
N THR A 6 9.36 9.17 3.67
CA THR A 6 9.72 8.05 4.54
C THR A 6 8.97 6.78 4.14
N PRO A 7 9.48 5.58 4.47
CA PRO A 7 8.76 4.34 4.18
C PRO A 7 7.31 4.33 4.69
N ALA A 8 7.06 4.87 5.90
CA ALA A 8 5.72 4.96 6.45
C ALA A 8 4.83 5.93 5.66
N GLU A 9 5.34 7.10 5.28
CA GLU A 9 4.59 8.07 4.45
C GLU A 9 4.28 7.52 3.07
N MET A 10 5.26 6.87 2.44
CA MET A 10 5.13 6.28 1.10
C MET A 10 4.03 5.24 1.05
N VAL A 11 3.99 4.34 2.03
CA VAL A 11 2.99 3.27 2.09
C VAL A 11 1.61 3.82 2.45
N ALA A 12 1.53 4.79 3.36
CA ALA A 12 0.27 5.47 3.68
C ALA A 12 -0.32 6.18 2.45
N ARG A 13 0.53 6.88 1.67
CA ARG A 13 0.11 7.54 0.43
C ARG A 13 -0.36 6.52 -0.61
N HIS A 14 0.39 5.44 -0.84
CA HIS A 14 0.00 4.40 -1.81
C HIS A 14 -1.34 3.77 -1.50
N VAL A 15 -1.61 3.44 -0.23
CA VAL A 15 -2.92 2.91 0.20
C VAL A 15 -4.02 3.94 -0.09
N SER A 16 -3.83 5.21 0.31
CA SER A 16 -4.85 6.24 0.12
C SER A 16 -5.11 6.60 -1.34
N GLU A 17 -4.06 6.69 -2.17
CA GLU A 17 -4.20 6.95 -3.60
C GLU A 17 -4.82 5.75 -4.32
N GLY A 18 -4.44 4.54 -3.94
CA GLY A 18 -5.00 3.31 -4.47
C GLY A 18 -6.50 3.16 -4.21
N GLU A 19 -6.97 3.45 -2.99
CA GLU A 19 -8.41 3.47 -2.66
C GLU A 19 -9.20 4.44 -3.56
N LYS A 20 -8.67 5.65 -3.77
CA LYS A 20 -9.31 6.66 -4.64
C LYS A 20 -9.37 6.18 -6.09
N HIS A 21 -8.28 5.61 -6.60
CA HIS A 21 -8.23 5.08 -7.96
C HIS A 21 -9.18 3.90 -8.13
N LEU A 22 -9.25 2.97 -7.18
CA LEU A 22 -10.18 1.84 -7.22
C LEU A 22 -11.64 2.32 -7.23
N ALA A 23 -11.99 3.28 -6.38
CA ALA A 23 -13.34 3.85 -6.35
C ALA A 23 -13.71 4.49 -7.70
N HIS A 24 -12.80 5.29 -8.28
CA HIS A 24 -13.02 5.92 -9.59
C HIS A 24 -13.15 4.88 -10.72
N GLN A 25 -12.27 3.88 -10.78
CA GLN A 25 -12.29 2.87 -11.83
C GLN A 25 -13.54 1.98 -11.72
N THR A 26 -13.95 1.64 -10.50
CA THR A 26 -15.20 0.90 -10.25
C THR A 26 -16.40 1.69 -10.77
N ALA A 27 -16.49 2.98 -10.44
CA ALA A 27 -17.58 3.83 -10.91
C ALA A 27 -17.60 4.00 -12.44
N LEU A 28 -16.41 4.13 -13.06
CA LEU A 28 -16.28 4.24 -14.52
C LEU A 28 -16.71 2.95 -15.21
N ILE A 29 -16.23 1.79 -14.75
CA ILE A 29 -16.60 0.49 -15.32
C ILE A 29 -18.11 0.26 -15.20
N GLU A 30 -18.71 0.54 -14.05
CA GLU A 30 -20.16 0.42 -13.86
C GLU A 30 -20.95 1.33 -14.80
N ARG A 31 -20.46 2.56 -15.05
CA ARG A 31 -21.09 3.48 -16.00
C ARG A 31 -21.01 2.94 -17.43
N LEU A 32 -19.84 2.47 -17.86
CA LEU A 32 -19.65 1.91 -19.21
C LEU A 32 -20.51 0.66 -19.42
N ARG A 33 -20.58 -0.21 -18.42
CA ARG A 33 -21.42 -1.41 -18.43
C ARG A 33 -22.90 -1.07 -18.64
N ARG A 34 -23.41 -0.04 -17.94
CA ARG A 34 -24.80 0.45 -18.11
C ARG A 34 -25.09 1.02 -19.50
N MET A 35 -24.05 1.50 -20.20
CA MET A 35 -24.16 1.97 -21.58
C MET A 35 -24.09 0.83 -22.61
N GLY A 36 -23.94 -0.42 -22.17
CA GLY A 36 -23.76 -1.58 -23.06
C GLY A 36 -22.40 -1.61 -23.75
N LEU A 37 -21.42 -0.87 -23.22
CA LEU A 37 -20.04 -0.87 -23.74
C LEU A 37 -19.27 -2.05 -23.14
N PRO A 38 -18.31 -2.63 -23.89
CA PRO A 38 -17.49 -3.73 -23.40
C PRO A 38 -16.61 -3.29 -22.22
N THR A 39 -16.60 -4.07 -21.15
CA THR A 39 -15.87 -3.77 -19.91
C THR A 39 -15.11 -4.97 -19.35
N GLU A 40 -15.11 -6.11 -20.03
CA GLU A 40 -14.57 -7.38 -19.55
C GLU A 40 -13.08 -7.27 -19.20
N GLU A 41 -12.28 -6.69 -20.10
CA GLU A 41 -10.84 -6.48 -19.86
C GLU A 41 -10.58 -5.48 -18.73
N ALA A 42 -11.38 -4.40 -18.68
CA ALA A 42 -11.26 -3.39 -17.64
C ALA A 42 -11.59 -3.97 -16.26
N GLN A 43 -12.57 -4.87 -16.19
CA GLN A 43 -12.96 -5.57 -14.96
C GLN A 43 -11.87 -6.56 -14.51
N ALA A 44 -11.30 -7.34 -15.43
CA ALA A 44 -10.19 -8.25 -15.14
C ALA A 44 -8.91 -7.50 -14.70
N LEU A 45 -8.70 -6.27 -15.19
CA LEU A 45 -7.62 -5.41 -14.72
C LEU A 45 -7.93 -4.81 -13.34
N LEU A 46 -9.17 -4.38 -13.11
CA LEU A 46 -9.61 -3.85 -11.81
C LEU A 46 -9.46 -4.89 -10.69
N GLU A 47 -9.76 -6.16 -10.94
CA GLU A 47 -9.52 -7.26 -9.99
C GLU A 47 -8.05 -7.36 -9.57
N ARG A 48 -7.11 -7.20 -10.52
CA ARG A 48 -5.67 -7.18 -10.20
C ARG A 48 -5.29 -5.97 -9.36
N PHE A 49 -5.89 -4.82 -9.62
CA PHE A 49 -5.66 -3.63 -8.80
C PHE A 49 -6.17 -3.81 -7.36
N TYR A 50 -7.31 -4.50 -7.16
CA TYR A 50 -7.76 -4.86 -5.81
C TYR A 50 -6.77 -5.77 -5.08
N LEU A 51 -6.18 -6.77 -5.77
CA LEU A 51 -5.16 -7.63 -5.19
C LEU A 51 -3.89 -6.86 -4.81
N LEU A 52 -3.44 -5.94 -5.66
CA LEU A 52 -2.28 -5.08 -5.37
C LEU A 52 -2.57 -4.13 -4.19
N GLN A 53 -3.79 -3.59 -4.11
CA GLN A 53 -4.21 -2.75 -2.99
C GLN A 53 -4.15 -3.51 -1.66
N ALA A 54 -4.64 -4.76 -1.64
CA ALA A 54 -4.56 -5.60 -0.45
C ALA A 54 -3.10 -5.85 -0.01
N GLN A 55 -2.17 -6.01 -0.96
CA GLN A 55 -0.74 -6.15 -0.66
C GLN A 55 -0.16 -4.85 -0.06
N HIS A 56 -0.59 -3.68 -0.54
CA HIS A 56 -0.18 -2.39 0.04
C HIS A 56 -0.72 -2.21 1.46
N GLU A 57 -1.97 -2.61 1.73
CA GLU A 57 -2.58 -2.58 3.06
C GLU A 57 -1.87 -3.52 4.03
N GLU A 58 -1.57 -4.75 3.61
CA GLU A 58 -0.78 -5.69 4.41
C GLU A 58 0.63 -5.14 4.70
N HIS A 59 1.25 -4.50 3.70
CA HIS A 59 2.56 -3.89 3.90
C HIS A 59 2.51 -2.71 4.89
N ARG A 60 1.45 -1.90 4.86
CA ARG A 60 1.21 -0.82 5.84
C ARG A 60 1.07 -1.39 7.25
N GLN A 61 0.25 -2.43 7.39
CA GLN A 61 0.02 -3.08 8.68
C GLN A 61 1.33 -3.63 9.25
N ARG A 62 2.11 -4.33 8.43
CA ARG A 62 3.42 -4.86 8.83
C ARG A 62 4.38 -3.77 9.29
N ILE A 63 4.47 -2.64 8.57
CA ILE A 63 5.31 -1.51 9.00
C ILE A 63 4.83 -0.97 10.36
N SER A 64 3.51 -0.83 10.55
CA SER A 64 2.94 -0.36 11.82
C SER A 64 3.32 -1.29 12.98
N GLU A 65 3.15 -2.59 12.80
CA GLU A 65 3.52 -3.61 13.79
C GLU A 65 5.03 -3.58 14.09
N GLU A 66 5.87 -3.52 13.07
CA GLU A 66 7.33 -3.44 13.24
C GLU A 66 7.76 -2.16 13.98
N CYS A 67 7.05 -1.05 13.80
CA CYS A 67 7.25 0.17 14.59
C CYS A 67 6.85 -0.02 16.06
N GLU A 68 5.72 -0.67 16.33
CA GLU A 68 5.27 -0.97 17.69
C GLU A 68 6.21 -1.92 18.43
N PHE A 69 6.76 -2.92 17.73
CA PHE A 69 7.77 -3.83 18.27
C PHE A 69 9.16 -3.20 18.41
N GLY A 70 9.34 -1.95 17.97
CA GLY A 70 10.63 -1.26 18.00
C GLY A 70 11.68 -1.88 17.06
N LEU A 71 11.23 -2.58 16.00
CA LEU A 71 12.07 -3.03 14.90
C LEU A 71 12.29 -1.92 13.87
N ARG A 72 11.33 -0.99 13.78
CA ARG A 72 11.43 0.24 12.98
C ARG A 72 11.31 1.48 13.85
N ASP A 73 11.86 2.59 13.35
CA ASP A 73 11.59 3.91 13.92
C ASP A 73 10.21 4.43 13.49
N ARG A 74 9.80 5.61 13.98
CA ARG A 74 8.50 6.22 13.64
C ARG A 74 8.35 6.60 12.16
N GLN A 75 9.45 6.63 11.40
CA GLN A 75 9.46 6.91 9.96
C GLN A 75 9.32 5.60 9.15
N GLY A 76 9.32 4.44 9.82
CA GLY A 76 9.29 3.14 9.16
C GLY A 76 10.66 2.69 8.66
N ASN A 77 11.77 3.32 9.09
CA ASN A 77 13.11 2.83 8.78
C ASN A 77 13.48 1.68 9.72
N LEU A 78 14.13 0.64 9.18
CA LEU A 78 14.61 -0.48 9.99
C LEU A 78 15.68 -0.02 10.98
N LEU A 79 15.47 -0.32 12.26
CA LEU A 79 16.46 -0.07 13.30
C LEU A 79 17.58 -1.12 13.20
N PRO A 80 18.85 -0.73 13.39
CA PRO A 80 19.95 -1.67 13.34
C PRO A 80 19.76 -2.75 14.42
N ARG A 81 19.84 -4.03 14.03
CA ARG A 81 19.85 -5.14 14.98
C ARG A 81 20.93 -4.87 16.03
N ARG A 82 20.53 -4.71 17.30
CA ARG A 82 21.49 -4.66 18.41
C ARG A 82 22.33 -5.93 18.33
N ARG A 83 23.60 -5.81 17.96
CA ARG A 83 24.58 -6.90 18.12
C ARG A 83 24.55 -7.27 19.60
N GLN A 84 23.98 -8.43 19.93
CA GLN A 84 24.12 -8.99 21.27
C GLN A 84 25.61 -9.12 21.53
N ARG A 85 26.14 -8.29 22.42
CA ARG A 85 27.49 -8.48 22.96
C ARG A 85 27.47 -9.84 23.65
N GLN A 86 28.05 -10.85 23.00
CA GLN A 86 28.41 -12.10 23.66
C GLN A 86 29.30 -11.73 24.85
N LYS A 87 28.76 -11.86 26.07
CA LYS A 87 29.60 -11.87 27.27
C LYS A 87 30.43 -13.13 27.20
N ARG A 88 31.75 -12.95 27.12
CA ARG A 88 32.76 -14.01 27.25
C ARG A 88 32.76 -14.56 28.66
#